data_AF-A0AA50DGM3-F1
#
_entry.id   AF-A0AA50DGM3-F1
#
_cell.length_a   1.000
_cell.length_b   1.000
_cell.length_c   1.000
_cell.angle_alpha   90.00
_cell.angle_beta   90.00
_cell.angle_gamma   90.00
#
_symmetry.space_group_name_H-M   'P 1'
#
loop_
_entity.id
_entity.type
_entity.pdbx_description
1 polymer ?
#
loop_
_entity_poly.entity_id
_entity_poly.type
_entity_poly.pdbx_seq_one_letter_code
_entity_poly.pdbx_strand_id
1 'polypeptide(L)'
;MSDRSSRAQVRNPLLRLPAAQRIQCLPPEARQALAALLLELSRDARDHANRSWRQNKAPMAAYWKAVSVYAGHLHRITRPAKVEIETGAHALHPEQDQRRSSNEPS
;
A
#
# COMPACT_ATOMS: atom_id res chain seq x y z
N MET A 1 21.81 21.19 -6.51
CA MET A 1 20.44 21.65 -6.16
C MET A 1 19.37 20.67 -6.66
N SER A 2 19.23 19.46 -6.10
CA SER A 2 18.15 18.53 -6.56
C SER A 2 17.57 17.58 -5.50
N ASP A 3 17.68 17.92 -4.20
CA ASP A 3 17.34 16.99 -3.12
C ASP A 3 16.00 17.26 -2.41
N ARG A 4 15.08 17.98 -3.08
CA ARG A 4 13.73 18.30 -2.55
C ARG A 4 12.61 17.47 -3.19
N SER A 5 12.80 16.95 -4.41
CA SER A 5 11.76 16.25 -5.19
C SER A 5 11.54 14.77 -4.82
N SER A 6 12.37 14.20 -3.95
CA SER A 6 12.33 12.79 -3.55
C SER A 6 11.52 12.50 -2.29
N ARG A 7 11.20 13.51 -1.47
CA ARG A 7 10.52 13.30 -0.18
C ARG A 7 9.07 12.85 -0.37
N ALA A 8 8.65 11.81 0.35
CA ALA A 8 7.29 11.26 0.30
C ALA A 8 6.21 12.33 0.61
N GLN A 9 6.52 13.29 1.47
CA GLN A 9 5.65 14.43 1.82
C GLN A 9 5.48 15.45 0.69
N VAL A 10 6.45 15.54 -0.23
CA VAL A 10 6.36 16.39 -1.44
C VAL A 10 5.53 15.68 -2.51
N ARG A 11 5.60 14.33 -2.56
CA ARG A 11 4.82 13.50 -3.50
C ARG A 11 3.38 13.26 -3.07
N ASN A 12 3.09 13.40 -1.78
CA ASN A 12 1.73 13.30 -1.24
C ASN A 12 1.50 14.40 -0.20
N PRO A 13 0.84 15.51 -0.60
CA PRO A 13 0.64 16.65 0.30
C PRO A 13 -0.25 16.31 1.50
N LEU A 14 -1.08 15.26 1.39
CA LEU A 14 -2.02 14.86 2.45
C LEU A 14 -1.32 14.24 3.66
N LEU A 15 -0.09 13.73 3.51
CA LEU A 15 0.66 13.14 4.63
C LEU A 15 0.94 14.13 5.77
N ARG A 16 0.91 15.43 5.49
CA ARG A 16 1.14 16.49 6.49
C ARG A 16 -0.10 16.81 7.32
N LEU A 17 -1.27 16.27 6.97
CA LEU A 17 -2.52 16.56 7.64
C LEU A 17 -2.69 15.70 8.89
N PRO A 18 -3.24 16.23 10.01
CA PRO A 18 -3.54 15.44 11.20
C PRO A 18 -4.45 14.24 10.92
N ALA A 19 -5.38 14.39 9.96
CA ALA A 19 -6.26 13.29 9.54
C ALA A 19 -5.48 12.10 8.95
N ALA A 20 -4.37 12.33 8.25
CA ALA A 20 -3.56 11.26 7.68
C ALA A 20 -2.87 10.42 8.77
N GLN A 21 -2.52 11.03 9.91
CA GLN A 21 -1.97 10.32 11.07
C GLN A 21 -3.05 9.46 11.72
N ARG A 22 -4.27 10.02 11.92
CA ARG A 22 -5.42 9.28 12.46
C ARG A 22 -5.80 8.07 11.62
N ILE A 23 -5.76 8.20 10.29
CA ILE A 23 -6.00 7.08 9.36
C ILE A 23 -4.97 5.96 9.55
N GLN A 24 -3.71 6.31 9.81
CA GLN A 24 -2.65 5.32 10.02
C GLN A 24 -2.81 4.55 11.35
N CYS A 25 -3.47 5.15 12.34
CA CYS A 25 -3.80 4.53 13.62
C CYS A 25 -5.04 3.61 13.57
N LEU A 26 -5.75 3.54 12.44
CA LEU A 26 -6.88 2.61 12.29
C LEU A 26 -6.39 1.16 12.25
N PRO A 27 -7.24 0.18 12.66
CA PRO A 27 -6.95 -1.24 12.54
C PRO A 27 -6.54 -1.63 11.10
N PRO A 28 -5.62 -2.59 10.92
CA PRO A 28 -5.14 -3.01 9.60
C PRO A 28 -6.26 -3.38 8.62
N GLU A 29 -7.31 -4.04 9.09
CA GLU A 29 -8.45 -4.50 8.30
C GLU A 29 -9.27 -3.30 7.78
N ALA A 30 -9.53 -2.33 8.66
CA ALA A 30 -10.22 -1.09 8.30
C ALA A 30 -9.41 -0.28 7.28
N ARG A 31 -8.08 -0.25 7.46
CA ARG A 31 -7.16 0.38 6.50
C ARG A 31 -7.16 -0.33 5.15
N GLN A 32 -7.16 -1.65 5.12
CA GLN A 32 -7.22 -2.41 3.87
C GLN A 32 -8.54 -2.15 3.12
N ALA A 33 -9.68 -2.23 3.82
CA ALA A 33 -10.99 -1.96 3.23
C ALA A 33 -11.07 -0.54 2.66
N LEU A 34 -10.66 0.46 3.44
CA LEU A 34 -10.66 1.85 2.99
C LEU A 34 -9.68 2.07 1.83
N ALA A 35 -8.51 1.43 1.84
CA ALA A 35 -7.55 1.52 0.73
C ALA A 35 -8.14 0.94 -0.56
N ALA A 36 -8.87 -0.17 -0.51
CA ALA A 36 -9.52 -0.75 -1.69
C ALA A 36 -10.56 0.21 -2.28
N LEU A 37 -11.46 0.75 -1.45
CA LEU A 37 -12.48 1.70 -1.88
C LEU A 37 -11.89 2.98 -2.48
N LEU A 38 -10.82 3.52 -1.89
CA LEU A 38 -10.14 4.71 -2.41
C LEU A 38 -9.46 4.46 -3.77
N LEU A 39 -8.96 3.24 -4.00
CA LEU A 39 -8.39 2.87 -5.28
C LEU A 39 -9.47 2.77 -6.37
N GLU A 40 -10.61 2.18 -6.05
CA GLU A 40 -11.77 2.10 -6.92
C GLU A 40 -12.28 3.50 -7.28
N LEU A 41 -12.51 4.35 -6.27
CA LEU A 41 -12.91 5.75 -6.48
C LEU A 41 -11.91 6.52 -7.36
N SER A 42 -10.61 6.27 -7.20
CA SER A 42 -9.58 6.90 -8.04
C SER A 42 -9.69 6.48 -9.52
N ARG A 43 -10.12 5.24 -9.79
CA ARG A 43 -10.33 4.73 -11.15
C ARG A 43 -11.60 5.33 -11.76
N ASP A 44 -12.71 5.26 -11.05
CA ASP A 44 -14.00 5.79 -11.51
C ASP A 44 -13.91 7.29 -11.80
N ALA A 45 -13.30 8.06 -10.90
CA ALA A 45 -13.10 9.49 -11.09
C ALA A 45 -12.24 9.79 -12.32
N ARG A 46 -11.25 8.94 -12.65
CA ARG A 46 -10.45 9.09 -13.87
C ARG A 46 -11.29 8.83 -15.12
N ASP A 47 -12.20 7.87 -15.09
CA ASP A 47 -13.11 7.58 -16.20
C ASP A 47 -14.13 8.70 -16.40
N HIS A 48 -14.66 9.27 -15.31
CA HIS A 48 -15.49 10.46 -15.36
C HIS A 48 -14.77 11.68 -15.93
N ALA A 49 -13.48 11.87 -15.58
CA ALA A 49 -12.66 12.92 -16.17
C ALA A 49 -12.49 12.72 -17.68
N ASN A 50 -12.15 11.50 -18.12
CA ASN A 50 -12.00 11.15 -19.54
C ASN A 50 -13.30 11.37 -20.32
N ARG A 51 -14.45 10.98 -19.74
CA ARG A 51 -15.78 11.22 -20.33
C ARG A 51 -16.07 12.71 -20.46
N SER A 52 -15.76 13.48 -19.43
CA SER A 52 -15.97 14.93 -19.41
C SER A 52 -15.10 15.64 -20.46
N TRP A 53 -13.86 15.21 -20.64
CA TRP A 53 -12.99 15.69 -21.73
C TRP A 53 -13.61 15.42 -23.11
N ARG A 54 -14.07 14.20 -23.35
CA ARG A 54 -14.74 13.83 -24.62
C ARG A 54 -16.02 14.63 -24.89
N GLN A 55 -16.69 15.10 -23.84
CA GLN A 55 -17.89 15.92 -23.91
C GLN A 55 -17.60 17.43 -23.95
N ASN A 56 -16.34 17.86 -24.07
CA ASN A 56 -15.92 19.27 -24.01
C ASN A 56 -16.30 19.99 -22.70
N LYS A 57 -16.42 19.25 -21.59
CA LYS A 57 -16.73 19.79 -20.25
C LYS A 57 -15.44 19.97 -19.44
N ALA A 58 -14.59 20.90 -19.87
CA ALA A 58 -13.24 21.06 -19.30
C ALA A 58 -13.22 21.29 -17.77
N PRO A 59 -14.05 22.17 -17.17
CA PRO A 59 -14.04 22.37 -15.72
C PRO A 59 -14.40 21.09 -14.94
N MET A 60 -15.40 20.36 -15.43
CA MET A 60 -15.84 19.11 -14.81
C MET A 60 -14.77 18.02 -14.95
N ALA A 61 -14.07 17.99 -16.09
CA ALA A 61 -12.97 17.07 -16.31
C ALA A 61 -11.79 17.33 -15.36
N ALA A 62 -11.44 18.60 -15.14
CA ALA A 62 -10.43 19.01 -14.17
C ALA A 62 -10.82 18.66 -12.73
N TYR A 63 -12.08 18.89 -12.36
CA TYR A 63 -12.61 18.48 -11.04
C TYR A 63 -12.47 16.97 -10.81
N TRP A 64 -12.99 16.15 -11.72
CA TRP A 64 -12.88 14.69 -11.62
C TRP A 64 -11.43 14.22 -11.62
N LYS A 65 -10.55 14.90 -12.37
CA LYS A 65 -9.12 14.61 -12.34
C LYS A 65 -8.52 14.89 -10.96
N ALA A 66 -8.86 16.01 -10.32
CA ALA A 66 -8.40 16.34 -8.98
C ALA A 66 -8.88 15.28 -7.96
N VAL A 67 -10.15 14.89 -8.02
CA VAL A 67 -10.71 13.81 -7.18
C VAL A 67 -9.92 12.51 -7.35
N SER A 68 -9.63 12.11 -8.61
CA SER A 68 -8.86 10.88 -8.88
C SER A 68 -7.46 10.90 -8.24
N VAL A 69 -6.81 12.06 -8.22
CA VAL A 69 -5.46 12.25 -7.67
C VAL A 69 -5.51 12.22 -6.14
N TYR A 70 -6.45 12.95 -5.52
CA TYR A 70 -6.58 12.99 -4.06
C TYR A 70 -7.01 11.63 -3.48
N ALA A 71 -7.93 10.92 -4.14
CA ALA A 71 -8.28 9.54 -3.76
C ALA A 71 -7.05 8.61 -3.85
N GLY A 72 -6.25 8.74 -4.91
CA GLY A 72 -5.00 7.98 -5.06
C GLY A 72 -3.94 8.32 -4.00
N HIS A 73 -3.87 9.58 -3.57
CA HIS A 73 -3.03 10.01 -2.46
C HIS A 73 -3.50 9.41 -1.13
N LEU A 74 -4.81 9.44 -0.85
CA LEU A 74 -5.38 8.82 0.35
C LEU A 74 -5.14 7.31 0.35
N HIS A 75 -5.35 6.62 -0.76
CA HIS A 75 -5.07 5.18 -0.89
C HIS A 75 -3.65 4.82 -0.42
N ARG A 76 -2.64 5.61 -0.82
CA ARG A 76 -1.24 5.40 -0.41
C ARG A 76 -1.00 5.61 1.08
N ILE A 77 -1.76 6.49 1.71
CA ILE A 77 -1.69 6.73 3.17
C ILE A 77 -2.34 5.57 3.91
N THR A 78 -3.48 5.09 3.40
CA THR A 78 -4.27 4.07 4.06
C THR A 78 -3.64 2.69 3.93
N ARG A 79 -3.08 2.34 2.77
CA ARG A 79 -2.53 0.99 2.52
C ARG A 79 -1.53 0.60 3.62
N PRO A 80 -1.67 -0.57 4.27
CA PRO A 80 -0.67 -1.04 5.21
C PRO A 80 0.67 -1.22 4.50
N ALA A 81 1.77 -0.91 5.19
CA ALA A 81 3.10 -1.28 4.70
C ALA A 81 3.10 -2.81 4.54
N LYS A 82 3.66 -3.30 3.43
CA LYS A 82 3.89 -4.73 3.28
C LYS A 82 4.87 -5.11 4.38
N VAL A 83 4.37 -5.69 5.47
CA VAL A 83 5.24 -6.36 6.43
C VAL A 83 5.77 -7.55 5.65
N GLU A 84 7.03 -7.48 5.25
CA GLU A 84 7.75 -8.67 4.81
C GLU A 84 7.71 -9.64 5.97
N ILE A 85 6.93 -10.70 5.80
CA ILE A 85 6.90 -11.83 6.71
C ILE A 85 8.23 -12.56 6.48
N GLU A 86 9.31 -12.00 7.01
CA GLU A 86 10.60 -12.65 7.19
C GLU A 86 10.75 -12.97 8.67
N THR A 87 9.93 -13.90 9.17
CA THR A 87 10.21 -14.56 10.45
C THR A 87 9.59 -15.95 10.42
N GLY A 88 10.42 -16.98 10.31
CA GLY A 88 10.08 -18.30 10.86
C GLY A 88 10.17 -19.55 9.98
N ALA A 89 10.86 -19.57 8.83
CA ALA A 89 11.03 -20.81 8.05
C ALA A 89 12.50 -21.22 7.83
N HIS A 90 13.42 -20.86 8.74
CA HIS A 90 14.82 -21.32 8.70
C HIS A 90 15.25 -22.14 9.93
N ALA A 91 14.32 -22.75 10.65
CA ALA A 91 14.68 -23.60 11.78
C ALA A 91 13.81 -24.85 11.81
N LEU A 92 14.10 -25.84 10.94
CA LEU A 92 13.89 -27.28 11.20
C LEU A 92 14.70 -28.12 10.17
N HIS A 93 16.02 -28.14 10.29
CA HIS A 93 16.79 -29.38 10.00
C HIS A 93 18.14 -29.35 10.73
N PRO A 94 18.31 -30.26 11.70
CA PRO A 94 19.48 -31.13 11.69
C PRO A 94 18.96 -32.59 11.67
N GLU A 95 19.04 -33.29 10.54
CA GLU A 95 20.15 -34.21 10.24
C GLU A 95 21.01 -34.57 11.46
N GLN A 96 20.57 -35.57 12.23
CA GLN A 96 21.49 -36.49 12.91
C GLN A 96 21.13 -37.92 12.51
N ASP A 97 21.76 -38.29 11.40
CA ASP A 97 22.15 -39.64 11.02
C ASP A 97 22.77 -40.38 12.22
N GLN A 98 21.94 -41.07 13.00
CA GLN A 98 22.40 -42.01 13.99
C GLN A 98 22.93 -43.26 13.26
N ARG A 99 24.17 -43.15 12.79
CA ARG A 99 25.07 -44.29 12.53
C ARG A 99 24.83 -45.30 13.66
N ARG A 100 24.32 -46.50 13.37
CA ARG A 100 25.08 -47.58 12.73
C ARG A 100 26.51 -47.66 13.28
N SER A 101 26.66 -47.84 14.60
CA SER A 101 27.75 -48.64 15.16
C SER A 101 27.56 -48.85 16.66
N SER A 102 27.31 -50.10 17.07
CA SER A 102 27.67 -50.77 18.34
C SER A 102 26.83 -52.06 18.38
N ASN A 103 27.21 -53.11 17.65
CA ASN A 103 28.13 -54.17 18.09
C ASN A 103 27.53 -54.98 19.27
N GLU A 104 27.07 -56.20 18.94
CA GLU A 104 27.04 -57.41 19.81
C GLU A 104 28.40 -57.63 20.52
N PRO A 105 28.60 -58.60 21.45
CA PRO A 105 27.70 -59.64 22.02
C PRO A 105 27.86 -59.81 23.57
N SER A 106 27.07 -60.72 24.16
CA SER A 106 27.50 -61.83 25.05
C SER A 106 26.31 -62.54 25.71
#